data_AF-A0A8S3KH60-F1
#
_entry.id   AF-A0A8S3KH60-F1
#
_cell.length_a   1.000
_cell.length_b   1.000
_cell.length_c   1.000
_cell.angle_alpha   90.00
_cell.angle_beta   90.00
_cell.angle_gamma   90.00
#
_symmetry.space_group_name_H-M   'P 1'
#
loop_
_entity.id
_entity.type
_entity.pdbx_description
1 polymer ?
#
loop_
_entity_poly.entity_id
_entity_poly.type
_entity_poly.pdbx_seq_one_letter_code
_entity_poly.pdbx_strand_id
1 'polypeptide(L)'
;VLKWMAALILDLSSSLTAYLTPFLTVIEREIERDETTINLPLKTLAQDVFDVLKRHCDIHVITSIYADIAKQRRAKRLERKQKLAVLAINQPEIIYRKKRAKQTKRLGLGKKKRMKAIENAKKNRRKKQTNKTSEDMDEF
;
A
#
# COMPACT_ATOMS: atom_id res chain seq x y z
N VAL A 1 -0.04 8.37 9.43
CA VAL A 1 0.46 7.36 10.39
C VAL A 1 1.98 7.41 10.52
N LEU A 2 2.78 7.18 9.47
CA LEU A 2 4.25 7.21 9.57
C LEU A 2 4.83 8.53 10.13
N LYS A 3 4.31 9.68 9.68
CA LYS A 3 4.70 10.99 10.25
C LYS A 3 4.40 11.13 11.75
N TRP A 4 3.28 10.55 12.20
CA TRP A 4 2.92 10.52 13.62
C TRP A 4 3.84 9.59 14.41
N MET A 5 4.23 8.44 13.83
CA MET A 5 5.23 7.57 14.44
C MET A 5 6.58 8.27 14.59
N ALA A 6 7.04 9.02 13.58
CA ALA A 6 8.27 9.81 13.70
C ALA A 6 8.19 10.83 14.85
N ALA A 7 7.06 11.56 14.97
CA ALA A 7 6.87 12.49 16.07
C ALA A 7 6.90 11.80 17.43
N LEU A 8 6.25 10.63 17.57
CA LEU A 8 6.31 9.84 18.81
C LEU A 8 7.69 9.30 19.11
N ILE A 9 8.45 8.85 18.11
CA ILE A 9 9.82 8.35 18.31
C ILE A 9 10.71 9.44 18.93
N LEU A 10 10.55 10.70 18.47
CA LEU A 10 11.28 11.84 19.00
C LEU A 10 10.86 12.16 20.44
N ASP A 11 9.57 12.01 20.77
CA ASP A 11 9.01 12.33 22.09
C ASP A 11 9.31 11.24 23.14
N LEU A 12 9.18 9.96 22.77
CA LEU A 12 9.28 8.79 23.66
C LEU A 12 10.71 8.26 23.87
N SER A 13 11.75 9.04 23.57
CA SER A 13 13.15 8.58 23.49
C SER A 13 13.62 7.65 24.63
N SER A 14 13.14 7.80 25.87
CA SER A 14 13.49 6.94 27.01
C SER A 14 12.67 5.65 27.16
N SER A 15 11.44 5.60 26.62
CA SER A 15 10.50 4.47 26.76
C SER A 15 10.19 3.77 25.43
N LEU A 16 10.95 4.08 24.40
CA LEU A 16 10.72 3.65 23.02
C LEU A 16 10.89 2.14 22.82
N THR A 17 11.70 1.48 23.64
CA THR A 17 12.00 0.05 23.58
C THR A 17 10.75 -0.83 23.70
N ALA A 18 9.79 -0.46 24.56
CA ALA A 18 8.53 -1.20 24.74
C ALA A 18 7.63 -1.17 23.50
N TYR A 19 7.73 -0.12 22.68
CA TYR A 19 6.90 0.09 21.49
C TYR A 19 7.62 -0.27 20.18
N LEU A 20 8.86 -0.76 20.26
CA LEU A 20 9.71 -0.99 19.12
C LEU A 20 9.15 -2.06 18.17
N THR A 21 8.60 -3.15 18.71
CA THR A 21 8.02 -4.24 17.92
C THR A 21 6.80 -3.79 17.09
N PRO A 22 5.78 -3.13 17.68
CA PRO A 22 4.67 -2.55 16.91
C PRO A 22 5.10 -1.57 15.82
N PHE A 23 6.03 -0.65 16.13
CA PHE A 23 6.51 0.34 15.17
C PHE A 23 7.28 -0.30 14.01
N LEU A 24 8.25 -1.17 14.31
CA LEU A 24 9.01 -1.89 13.30
C LEU A 24 8.11 -2.76 12.42
N THR A 25 7.05 -3.36 12.96
CA THR A 25 6.13 -4.18 12.17
C THR A 25 5.46 -3.36 11.06
N VAL A 26 5.04 -2.12 11.38
CA VAL A 26 4.40 -1.23 10.40
C VAL A 26 5.43 -0.70 9.39
N ILE A 27 6.61 -0.28 9.87
CA ILE A 27 7.69 0.25 9.03
C ILE A 27 8.19 -0.80 8.04
N GLU A 28 8.56 -1.99 8.53
CA GLU A 28 9.03 -3.13 7.72
C GLU A 28 8.00 -3.38 6.59
N ARG A 29 6.70 -3.44 6.94
CA ARG A 29 5.63 -3.73 5.97
C ARG A 29 5.57 -2.76 4.79
N GLU A 30 5.86 -1.49 5.01
CA GLU A 30 5.86 -0.49 3.95
C GLU A 30 7.17 -0.51 3.14
N ILE A 31 8.29 -0.89 3.76
CA ILE A 31 9.59 -1.06 3.08
C ILE A 31 9.57 -2.29 2.15
N GLU A 32 9.08 -3.43 2.64
CA GLU A 32 9.06 -4.73 1.96
C GLU A 32 7.82 -4.91 1.06
N ARG A 33 7.11 -3.83 0.73
CA ARG A 33 5.95 -3.89 -0.17
C ARG A 33 6.43 -3.97 -1.63
N ASP A 34 5.94 -4.96 -2.38
CA ASP A 34 6.35 -5.24 -3.77
C ASP A 34 6.17 -4.03 -4.71
N GLU A 35 7.16 -3.84 -5.59
CA GLU A 35 7.32 -2.71 -6.52
C GLU A 35 6.12 -2.45 -7.44
N THR A 36 5.38 -3.50 -7.75
CA THR A 36 4.21 -3.45 -8.65
C THR A 36 3.03 -2.65 -8.10
N THR A 37 3.06 -2.25 -6.82
CA THR A 37 1.98 -1.51 -6.14
C THR A 37 2.46 -0.24 -5.42
N ILE A 38 3.66 0.26 -5.75
CA ILE A 38 4.34 1.28 -4.96
C ILE A 38 3.76 2.69 -5.16
N ASN A 39 3.45 3.34 -4.03
CA ASN A 39 3.58 4.79 -3.89
C ASN A 39 5.01 5.07 -3.43
N LEU A 40 5.89 5.48 -4.35
CA LEU A 40 7.32 5.68 -4.08
C LEU A 40 7.57 6.61 -2.88
N PRO A 41 6.81 7.72 -2.71
CA PRO A 41 6.96 8.61 -1.56
C PRO A 41 6.68 7.92 -0.20
N LEU A 42 5.82 6.91 -0.17
CA LEU A 42 5.46 6.23 1.08
C LEU A 42 6.59 5.30 1.54
N LYS A 43 7.29 4.66 0.60
CA LYS A 43 8.44 3.80 0.90
C LYS A 43 9.62 4.64 1.40
N THR A 44 9.90 5.76 0.74
CA THR A 44 10.91 6.73 1.19
C THR A 44 10.60 7.22 2.60
N LEU A 45 9.36 7.65 2.87
CA LEU A 45 8.97 8.09 4.21
C LEU A 45 9.15 6.99 5.26
N ALA A 46 8.87 5.73 4.93
CA ALA A 46 9.09 4.62 5.86
C ALA A 46 10.59 4.40 6.14
N GLN A 47 11.45 4.56 5.14
CA GLN A 47 12.91 4.50 5.30
C GLN A 47 13.41 5.67 6.16
N ASP A 48 12.95 6.90 5.91
CA ASP A 48 13.32 8.07 6.71
C ASP A 48 12.95 7.88 8.20
N VAL A 49 11.73 7.37 8.46
CA VAL A 49 11.25 7.07 9.83
C VAL A 49 12.10 5.96 10.47
N PHE A 50 12.51 4.96 9.68
CA PHE A 50 13.39 3.90 10.16
C PHE A 50 14.78 4.43 10.53
N ASP A 51 15.30 5.38 9.77
CA ASP A 51 16.60 5.99 10.05
C ASP A 51 16.55 6.92 11.27
N VAL A 52 15.43 7.63 11.50
CA VAL A 52 15.19 8.33 12.78
C VAL A 52 15.20 7.33 13.93
N LEU A 53 14.49 6.20 13.80
CA LEU A 53 14.41 5.17 14.84
C LEU A 53 15.80 4.60 15.23
N LYS A 54 16.68 4.36 14.24
CA LYS A 54 18.06 3.88 14.49
C LYS A 54 18.91 4.85 15.30
N ARG A 55 18.61 6.16 15.27
CA ARG A 55 19.37 7.17 16.04
C ARG A 55 19.01 7.16 17.53
N HIS A 56 17.84 6.66 17.88
CA HIS A 56 17.31 6.71 19.25
C HIS A 56 17.34 5.35 19.98
N CYS A 57 17.63 4.25 19.28
CA CYS A 57 17.64 2.90 19.84
C CYS A 57 18.93 2.16 19.49
N ASP A 58 19.28 1.18 20.32
CA ASP A 58 20.39 0.27 20.02
C ASP A 58 20.10 -0.53 18.73
N ILE A 59 21.05 -0.46 17.80
CA ILE A 59 20.99 -1.13 16.51
C ILE A 59 20.92 -2.65 16.64
N HIS A 60 21.51 -3.23 17.69
CA HIS A 60 21.48 -4.68 17.92
C HIS A 60 20.06 -5.15 18.24
N VAL A 61 19.36 -4.42 19.11
CA VAL A 61 17.96 -4.68 19.48
C VAL A 61 17.05 -4.52 18.28
N ILE A 62 17.22 -3.43 17.51
CA ILE A 62 16.44 -3.20 16.28
C ILE A 62 16.65 -4.35 15.30
N THR A 63 17.89 -4.73 15.02
CA THR A 63 18.22 -5.77 14.05
C THR A 63 17.60 -7.12 14.43
N SER A 64 17.69 -7.50 15.71
CA SER A 64 17.09 -8.74 16.22
C SER A 64 15.57 -8.76 16.03
N ILE A 65 14.88 -7.72 16.49
CA ILE A 65 13.42 -7.61 16.38
C ILE A 65 12.98 -7.57 14.91
N TYR A 66 13.72 -6.84 14.06
CA TYR A 66 13.42 -6.73 12.64
C TYR A 66 13.53 -8.09 11.93
N ALA A 67 14.57 -8.87 12.24
CA ALA A 67 14.73 -10.22 11.70
C ALA A 67 13.59 -11.15 12.13
N ASP A 68 13.18 -11.07 13.40
CA ASP A 68 12.05 -11.86 13.92
C ASP A 68 10.73 -11.49 13.25
N ILE A 69 10.46 -10.18 13.07
CA ILE A 69 9.27 -9.69 12.37
C ILE A 69 9.24 -10.22 10.93
N ALA A 70 10.38 -10.12 10.22
CA ALA A 70 10.49 -10.61 8.85
C ALA A 70 10.26 -12.13 8.77
N LYS A 71 10.84 -12.90 9.71
CA LYS A 71 10.65 -14.35 9.82
C LYS A 71 9.19 -14.71 10.10
N GLN A 72 8.56 -14.09 11.09
CA GLN A 72 7.15 -14.31 11.44
C GLN A 72 6.22 -13.98 10.27
N ARG A 73 6.50 -12.92 9.52
CA ARG A 73 5.71 -12.57 8.35
C ARG A 73 5.83 -13.60 7.25
N ARG A 74 7.05 -14.05 6.93
CA ARG A 74 7.28 -15.09 5.94
C ARG A 74 6.58 -16.39 6.34
N ALA A 75 6.66 -16.78 7.61
CA ALA A 75 5.94 -17.93 8.16
C ALA A 75 4.42 -17.78 8.00
N LYS A 76 3.83 -16.63 8.39
CA LYS A 76 2.38 -16.35 8.21
C LYS A 76 1.96 -16.36 6.74
N ARG A 77 2.81 -15.85 5.82
CA ARG A 77 2.55 -15.90 4.38
C ARG A 77 2.55 -17.35 3.88
N LEU A 78 3.50 -18.16 4.32
CA LEU A 78 3.59 -19.58 3.97
C LEU A 78 2.39 -20.37 4.51
N GLU A 79 2.05 -20.20 5.77
CA GLU A 79 0.89 -20.82 6.42
C GLU A 79 -0.41 -20.49 5.67
N ARG A 80 -0.60 -19.22 5.28
CA ARG A 80 -1.76 -18.82 4.46
C ARG A 80 -1.77 -19.52 3.10
N LYS A 81 -0.62 -19.66 2.43
CA LYS A 81 -0.52 -20.39 1.16
C LYS A 81 -0.85 -21.87 1.33
N GLN A 82 -0.35 -22.51 2.38
CA GLN A 82 -0.63 -23.91 2.72
C GLN A 82 -2.12 -24.12 3.00
N LYS A 83 -2.73 -23.28 3.84
CA LYS A 83 -4.18 -23.33 4.13
C LYS A 83 -5.00 -23.18 2.85
N LEU A 84 -4.61 -22.29 1.93
CA LEU A 84 -5.28 -22.15 0.65
C LEU A 84 -5.12 -23.38 -0.25
N ALA A 85 -3.95 -24.02 -0.25
CA ALA A 85 -3.71 -25.24 -1.02
C ALA A 85 -4.57 -26.41 -0.50
N VAL A 86 -4.62 -26.61 0.82
CA VAL A 86 -5.48 -27.62 1.45
C VAL A 86 -6.95 -27.38 1.13
N LEU A 87 -7.41 -26.12 1.22
CA LEU A 87 -8.78 -25.76 0.84
C LEU A 87 -9.06 -26.00 -0.65
N ALA A 88 -8.09 -25.80 -1.53
CA ALA A 88 -8.25 -26.07 -2.96
C ALA A 88 -8.39 -27.56 -3.27
N ILE A 89 -7.71 -28.42 -2.51
CA ILE A 89 -7.83 -29.88 -2.64
C ILE A 89 -9.17 -30.34 -2.06
N ASN A 90 -9.54 -29.91 -0.86
CA ASN A 90 -10.72 -30.40 -0.16
C ASN A 90 -12.03 -29.79 -0.68
N GLN A 91 -12.01 -28.56 -1.20
CA GLN A 91 -13.21 -27.81 -1.61
C GLN A 91 -12.99 -27.07 -2.95
N PRO A 92 -12.78 -27.80 -4.06
CA PRO A 92 -12.44 -27.20 -5.34
C PRO A 92 -13.53 -26.27 -5.88
N GLU A 93 -14.81 -26.60 -5.68
CA GLU A 93 -15.93 -25.78 -6.15
C GLU A 93 -15.97 -24.38 -5.53
N ILE A 94 -15.72 -24.27 -4.22
CA ILE A 94 -15.77 -22.99 -3.50
C ILE A 94 -14.63 -22.09 -3.97
N ILE A 95 -13.45 -22.67 -4.21
CA ILE A 95 -12.31 -21.94 -4.77
C ILE A 95 -12.61 -21.47 -6.20
N TYR A 96 -13.21 -22.32 -7.03
CA TYR A 96 -13.61 -21.95 -8.38
C TYR A 96 -14.63 -20.80 -8.40
N ARG A 97 -15.67 -20.88 -7.56
CA ARG A 97 -16.67 -19.81 -7.40
C ARG A 97 -16.02 -18.50 -6.96
N LYS A 98 -15.14 -18.52 -5.95
CA LYS A 98 -14.38 -17.34 -5.50
C LYS A 98 -13.48 -16.77 -6.59
N LYS A 99 -12.79 -17.63 -7.37
CA LYS A 99 -11.94 -17.22 -8.49
C LYS A 99 -12.77 -16.54 -9.59
N ARG A 100 -13.92 -17.12 -9.96
CA ARG A 100 -14.86 -16.56 -10.95
C ARG A 100 -15.38 -15.20 -10.50
N ALA A 101 -15.80 -15.06 -9.24
CA ALA A 101 -16.25 -13.79 -8.68
C ALA A 101 -15.15 -12.70 -8.66
N LYS A 102 -13.90 -13.07 -8.37
CA LYS A 102 -12.77 -12.14 -8.44
C LYS A 102 -12.49 -11.69 -9.88
N GLN A 103 -12.57 -12.62 -10.84
CA GLN A 103 -12.38 -12.32 -12.26
C GLN A 103 -13.47 -11.40 -12.81
N THR A 104 -14.75 -11.67 -12.51
CA THR A 104 -15.86 -10.80 -12.92
C THR A 104 -15.73 -9.41 -12.30
N LYS A 105 -15.37 -9.31 -11.01
CA LYS A 105 -15.10 -8.02 -10.36
C LYS A 105 -13.94 -7.27 -11.02
N ARG A 106 -12.84 -7.95 -11.36
CA ARG A 106 -11.70 -7.33 -12.06
C ARG A 106 -12.10 -6.76 -13.42
N LEU A 107 -12.82 -7.56 -14.21
CA LEU A 107 -13.31 -7.14 -15.53
C LEU A 107 -14.32 -5.99 -15.41
N GLY A 108 -15.24 -6.05 -14.44
CA GLY A 108 -16.22 -5.00 -14.18
C GLY A 108 -15.61 -3.67 -13.72
N LEU A 109 -14.61 -3.72 -12.83
CA LEU A 109 -13.85 -2.53 -12.42
C LEU A 109 -13.08 -1.92 -13.60
N GLY A 110 -12.49 -2.76 -14.47
CA GLY A 110 -11.84 -2.31 -15.70
C GLY A 110 -12.81 -1.58 -16.64
N LYS A 111 -13.99 -2.16 -16.89
CA LYS A 111 -15.05 -1.54 -17.71
C LYS A 111 -15.53 -0.21 -17.10
N LYS A 112 -15.76 -0.17 -15.78
CA LYS A 112 -16.19 1.05 -15.08
C LYS A 112 -15.14 2.16 -15.15
N LYS A 113 -13.86 1.82 -14.96
CA LYS A 113 -12.74 2.76 -15.13
C LYS A 113 -12.65 3.28 -16.56
N ARG A 114 -12.83 2.40 -17.57
CA ARG A 114 -12.84 2.78 -18.99
C ARG A 114 -13.98 3.75 -19.32
N MET A 115 -15.19 3.49 -18.82
CA MET A 115 -16.33 4.42 -19.03
C MET A 115 -16.08 5.78 -18.38
N LYS A 116 -15.58 5.83 -17.13
CA LYS A 116 -15.22 7.09 -16.47
C LYS A 116 -14.13 7.87 -17.21
N ALA A 117 -13.14 7.17 -17.78
CA ALA A 117 -12.10 7.80 -18.59
C ALA A 117 -12.69 8.44 -19.86
N ILE A 118 -13.60 7.75 -20.55
CA ILE A 118 -14.30 8.27 -21.74
C ILE A 118 -15.17 9.48 -21.38
N GLU A 119 -15.91 9.41 -20.26
CA GLU A 119 -16.75 10.52 -19.78
C GLU A 119 -15.92 11.76 -19.44
N ASN A 120 -14.81 11.59 -18.72
CA ASN A 120 -13.89 12.68 -18.41
C ASN A 120 -13.25 13.27 -19.68
N ALA A 121 -12.87 12.44 -20.66
CA ALA A 121 -12.35 12.91 -21.94
C ALA A 121 -13.39 13.73 -22.72
N LYS A 122 -14.66 13.32 -22.72
CA LYS A 122 -15.77 14.09 -23.31
C LYS A 122 -15.97 15.44 -22.60
N LYS A 123 -15.95 15.46 -21.26
CA LYS A 123 -16.09 16.69 -20.46
C LYS A 123 -14.94 17.66 -20.72
N ASN A 124 -13.70 17.15 -20.80
CA ASN A 124 -12.52 17.97 -21.10
C ASN A 124 -12.56 18.54 -22.52
N ARG A 125 -13.03 17.75 -23.52
CA ARG A 125 -13.24 18.25 -24.89
C ARG A 125 -14.28 19.37 -24.94
N ARG A 126 -15.40 19.23 -24.23
CA ARG A 126 -16.43 20.29 -24.16
C ARG A 126 -15.91 21.56 -23.52
N LYS A 127 -15.17 21.46 -22.41
CA LYS A 127 -14.53 22.63 -21.77
C LYS A 127 -13.53 23.34 -22.69
N LYS A 128 -12.78 22.58 -23.50
CA LYS A 128 -11.84 23.18 -24.47
C LYS A 128 -12.55 23.91 -25.61
N GLN A 129 -13.73 23.43 -26.03
CA GLN A 129 -14.55 24.11 -27.02
C GLN A 129 -15.16 25.40 -26.46
N THR A 130 -15.71 25.36 -25.24
CA THR A 130 -16.28 26.57 -24.62
C THR A 130 -15.25 27.67 -24.40
N ASN A 131 -14.01 27.31 -24.01
CA ASN A 131 -12.95 28.28 -23.83
C ASN A 131 -12.47 28.88 -25.17
N LYS A 132 -12.49 28.09 -26.25
CA LYS A 132 -12.14 28.58 -27.57
C LYS A 132 -13.20 29.54 -28.12
N THR A 133 -14.49 29.23 -27.92
CA THR A 133 -15.59 30.10 -28.36
C THR A 133 -15.67 31.40 -27.56
N SER A 134 -15.20 31.43 -26.30
CA SER A 134 -15.08 32.69 -25.55
C SER A 134 -13.89 33.53 -26.02
N GLU A 135 -12.75 32.90 -26.36
CA GLU A 135 -11.58 33.61 -26.92
C GLU A 135 -11.92 34.24 -28.29
N ASP A 136 -12.68 33.55 -29.15
CA ASP A 136 -13.09 34.06 -30.47
C ASP A 136 -14.13 35.22 -30.39
N MET A 137 -14.78 35.44 -29.25
CA MET A 137 -15.77 36.52 -29.05
C MET A 137 -15.18 37.78 -28.39
N ASP A 138 -13.98 37.68 -27.83
CA ASP A 138 -13.23 38.81 -27.25
C ASP A 138 -12.28 39.48 -28.28
N GLU A 139 -12.20 38.95 -29.51
CA GLU A 139 -11.36 39.46 -30.63
C GLU A 139 -12.10 40.36 -31.65
N PHE A 140 -13.35 40.79 -31.37
CA PHE A 140 -14.12 41.71 -32.22
C PHE A 140 -14.44 43.06 -31.55
#